data_AF-A0A957QA64-F1
#
_entry.id   AF-A0A957QA64-F1
#
_cell.length_a   1.000
_cell.length_b   1.000
_cell.length_c   1.000
_cell.angle_alpha   90.00
_cell.angle_beta   90.00
_cell.angle_gamma   90.00
#
_symmetry.space_group_name_H-M   'P 1'
#
loop_
_entity.id
_entity.type
_entity.pdbx_description
1 polymer ?
#
loop_
_entity_poly.entity_id
_entity_poly.type
_entity_poly.pdbx_seq_one_letter_code
_entity_poly.pdbx_strand_id
1 'polypeptide(L)'
;MDIGLTRLANQRIIDRPFSEPAEVVAWLGALQAQDYLGALWSIGLRMADRPQPPTEALIEQAIADRTIVRTWPMRGTLHLVAAADVRWLLALL
;
A
#
# COMPACT_ATOMS: atom_id res chain seq x y z
N MET A 1 6.20 1.87 -26.97
CA MET A 1 6.06 1.99 -25.50
C MET A 1 5.78 0.59 -24.97
N ASP A 2 6.66 0.06 -24.13
CA ASP A 2 6.41 -1.23 -23.46
C ASP A 2 5.48 -0.98 -22.26
N ILE A 3 4.20 -1.34 -22.41
CA ILE A 3 3.17 -1.15 -21.38
C ILE A 3 3.46 -2.02 -20.14
N GLY A 4 4.05 -3.21 -20.34
CA GLY A 4 4.38 -4.12 -19.23
C GLY A 4 5.42 -3.50 -18.30
N LEU A 5 6.53 -3.05 -18.86
CA LEU A 5 7.57 -2.34 -18.09
C LEU A 5 7.04 -1.05 -17.46
N THR A 6 6.22 -0.30 -18.19
CA THR A 6 5.60 0.93 -17.68
C THR A 6 4.72 0.65 -16.47
N ARG A 7 3.95 -0.45 -16.46
CA ARG A 7 3.12 -0.84 -15.32
C ARG A 7 3.96 -1.30 -14.14
N LEU A 8 5.01 -2.09 -14.36
CA LEU A 8 5.90 -2.52 -13.28
C LEU A 8 6.60 -1.32 -12.60
N ALA A 9 7.03 -0.34 -13.39
CA ALA A 9 7.58 0.91 -12.86
C ALA A 9 6.52 1.71 -12.08
N ASN A 10 5.32 1.90 -12.64
CA ASN A 10 4.25 2.62 -11.95
C ASN A 10 3.63 1.87 -10.77
N GLN A 11 3.81 0.55 -10.66
CA GLN A 11 3.43 -0.21 -9.46
C GLN A 11 4.56 -0.31 -8.45
N ARG A 12 5.68 0.38 -8.70
CA ARG A 12 6.86 0.43 -7.84
C ARG A 12 7.48 -0.93 -7.53
N ILE A 13 7.41 -1.85 -8.50
CA ILE A 13 8.09 -3.14 -8.42
C ILE A 13 9.56 -3.00 -8.87
N ILE A 14 9.82 -2.12 -9.85
CA ILE A 14 11.17 -1.88 -10.38
C ILE A 14 11.86 -0.73 -9.64
N ASP A 15 11.17 0.41 -9.51
CA ASP A 15 11.64 1.60 -8.82
C ASP A 15 10.88 1.74 -7.50
N ARG A 16 11.62 1.70 -6.38
CA ARG A 16 11.08 1.64 -5.02
C ARG A 16 11.48 2.90 -4.24
N PRO A 17 10.81 4.05 -4.48
CA PRO A 17 11.22 5.34 -3.91
C PRO A 17 10.72 5.57 -2.48
N PHE A 18 9.74 4.79 -2.02
CA PHE A 18 9.00 5.05 -0.80
C PHE A 18 9.72 4.52 0.43
N SER A 19 9.82 5.35 1.47
CA SER A 19 10.45 4.97 2.74
C SER A 19 9.38 4.65 3.80
N GLU A 20 8.16 5.14 3.62
CA GLU A 20 7.04 4.91 4.54
C GLU A 20 5.97 3.99 3.91
N PRO A 21 5.41 3.03 4.68
CA PRO A 21 4.36 2.13 4.18
C PRO A 21 3.14 2.86 3.61
N ALA A 22 2.76 3.98 4.22
CA ALA A 22 1.60 4.77 3.81
C ALA A 22 1.77 5.41 2.42
N GLU A 23 2.99 5.74 2.02
CA GLU A 23 3.27 6.29 0.67
C GLU A 23 2.98 5.25 -0.42
N VAL A 24 3.32 3.98 -0.18
CA VAL A 24 3.00 2.86 -1.09
C VAL A 24 1.49 2.74 -1.25
N VAL A 25 0.75 2.74 -0.14
CA VAL A 25 -0.71 2.58 -0.16
C VAL A 25 -1.38 3.78 -0.84
N ALA A 26 -0.94 5.00 -0.55
CA ALA A 26 -1.44 6.22 -1.18
C ALA A 26 -1.19 6.22 -2.70
N TRP A 27 0.01 5.81 -3.12
CA TRP A 27 0.36 5.73 -4.54
C TRP A 27 -0.48 4.71 -5.31
N LEU A 28 -0.81 3.57 -4.69
CA LEU A 28 -1.70 2.56 -5.27
C LEU A 28 -3.19 2.93 -5.14
N GLY A 29 -3.52 3.96 -4.34
CA GLY A 29 -4.87 4.35 -3.94
C GLY A 29 -5.47 3.42 -2.88
N ALA A 30 -5.37 2.11 -3.07
CA ALA A 30 -5.76 1.10 -2.09
C ALA A 30 -5.16 -0.26 -2.45
N LEU A 31 -4.98 -1.12 -1.44
CA LEU A 31 -4.41 -2.45 -1.61
C LEU A 31 -5.30 -3.50 -0.96
N GLN A 32 -5.74 -4.51 -1.72
CA GLN A 32 -6.62 -5.56 -1.18
C GLN A 32 -5.93 -6.32 -0.05
N ALA A 33 -6.59 -6.47 1.08
CA ALA A 33 -6.06 -7.01 2.32
C ALA A 33 -7.00 -8.05 2.96
N GLN A 34 -7.65 -8.86 2.12
CA GLN A 34 -8.38 -10.04 2.57
C GLN A 34 -7.41 -11.10 3.11
N ASP A 35 -6.31 -11.32 2.40
CA ASP A 35 -5.09 -11.94 2.92
C ASP A 35 -4.21 -10.85 3.54
N TYR A 36 -4.07 -10.88 4.86
CA TYR A 36 -3.36 -9.86 5.61
C TYR A 36 -1.86 -9.91 5.37
N LEU A 37 -1.24 -11.09 5.50
CA LEU A 37 0.21 -11.24 5.31
C LEU A 37 0.62 -10.95 3.86
N GLY A 38 -0.20 -11.38 2.89
CA GLY A 38 0.01 -11.03 1.48
C GLY A 38 -0.03 -9.52 1.24
N ALA A 39 -0.88 -8.78 1.95
CA ALA A 39 -0.94 -7.33 1.86
C ALA A 39 0.31 -6.65 2.46
N LEU A 40 0.77 -7.09 3.63
CA LEU A 40 2.00 -6.57 4.24
C LEU A 40 3.21 -6.82 3.35
N TRP A 41 3.35 -8.05 2.83
CA TRP A 41 4.41 -8.39 1.87
C TRP A 41 4.38 -7.50 0.63
N SER A 42 3.19 -7.29 0.06
CA SER A 42 3.00 -6.46 -1.14
C SER A 42 3.41 -5.00 -0.91
N ILE A 43 3.20 -4.47 0.30
CA ILE A 43 3.70 -3.14 0.69
C ILE A 43 5.23 -3.16 0.78
N GLY A 44 5.80 -4.08 1.56
CA GLY A 44 7.25 -4.20 1.75
C GLY A 44 8.01 -4.38 0.43
N LEU A 45 7.49 -5.19 -0.50
CA LEU A 45 8.07 -5.38 -1.84
C LEU A 45 8.27 -4.06 -2.61
N ARG A 46 7.45 -3.04 -2.34
CA ARG A 46 7.42 -1.75 -3.05
C ARG A 46 8.13 -0.62 -2.29
N MET A 47 8.64 -0.89 -1.09
CA MET A 47 9.40 0.06 -0.29
C MET A 47 10.90 0.01 -0.62
N ALA A 48 11.57 1.11 -0.35
CA ALA A 48 13.02 1.24 -0.47
C ALA A 48 13.74 0.43 0.61
N ASP A 49 14.87 -0.19 0.27
CA ASP A 49 15.70 -0.94 1.23
C ASP A 49 16.66 0.00 2.00
N ARG A 50 16.17 1.10 2.60
CA ARG A 50 17.05 2.13 3.19
C ARG A 50 16.50 2.77 4.49
N PRO A 51 17.31 2.87 5.56
CA PRO A 51 18.66 2.32 5.71
C PRO A 51 18.69 0.78 5.79
N GLN A 52 17.53 0.14 5.97
CA GLN A 52 17.39 -1.30 6.13
C GLN A 52 16.17 -1.77 5.32
N PRO A 53 16.08 -3.07 4.97
CA PRO A 53 14.90 -3.60 4.32
C PRO A 53 13.64 -3.40 5.17
N PRO A 54 12.47 -3.15 4.55
CA PRO A 54 11.20 -3.04 5.25
C PRO A 54 10.87 -4.36 5.96
N THR A 55 10.30 -4.26 7.15
CA THR A 55 9.86 -5.41 7.95
C THR A 55 8.35 -5.44 8.07
N GLU A 56 7.80 -6.61 8.35
CA GLU A 56 6.37 -6.76 8.67
C GLU A 56 5.95 -5.79 9.79
N ALA A 57 6.72 -5.75 10.87
CA ALA A 57 6.48 -4.90 12.03
C ALA A 57 6.42 -3.40 11.69
N LEU A 58 7.22 -2.92 10.73
CA LEU A 58 7.15 -1.53 10.27
C LEU A 58 5.78 -1.20 9.66
N ILE A 59 5.23 -2.13 8.88
CA ILE A 59 3.94 -1.93 8.20
C ILE A 59 2.79 -2.08 9.20
N GLU A 60 2.89 -3.02 10.15
CA GLU A 60 1.93 -3.13 11.25
C GLU A 60 1.93 -1.88 12.13
N GLN A 61 3.10 -1.28 12.39
CA GLN A 61 3.20 -0.03 13.12
C GLN A 61 2.47 1.11 12.39
N ALA A 62 2.57 1.20 11.06
CA ALA A 62 1.82 2.18 10.27
C ALA A 62 0.28 2.00 10.40
N ILE A 63 -0.19 0.76 10.54
CA ILE A 63 -1.60 0.46 10.82
C ILE A 63 -1.96 0.89 12.25
N ALA A 64 -1.11 0.57 13.24
CA ALA A 64 -1.31 0.95 14.64
C ALA A 64 -1.35 2.47 14.83
N ASP A 65 -0.48 3.19 14.11
CA ASP A 65 -0.39 4.65 14.10
C ASP A 65 -1.50 5.31 13.28
N ARG A 66 -2.34 4.50 12.62
CA ARG A 66 -3.48 4.94 11.79
C ARG A 66 -3.07 5.80 10.59
N THR A 67 -1.82 5.67 10.11
CA THR A 67 -1.42 6.24 8.82
C THR A 67 -1.93 5.39 7.65
N ILE A 68 -2.15 4.10 7.92
CA ILE A 68 -2.91 3.17 7.07
C ILE A 68 -4.16 2.71 7.81
N VAL A 69 -5.29 2.65 7.11
CA VAL A 69 -6.58 2.17 7.63
C VAL A 69 -7.01 0.94 6.84
N ARG A 70 -7.43 -0.11 7.56
CA ARG A 70 -8.02 -1.32 6.98
C ARG A 70 -9.55 -1.22 6.99
N THR A 71 -10.19 -1.16 5.83
CA THR A 71 -11.65 -0.97 5.71
C THR A 71 -12.21 -1.64 4.43
N TRP A 72 -13.50 -1.47 4.15
CA TRP A 72 -14.21 -2.07 3.01
C TRP A 72 -14.61 -1.01 1.95
N PRO A 73 -13.69 -0.60 1.05
CA PRO A 73 -14.00 0.28 -0.05
C PRO A 73 -14.52 -0.53 -1.26
N MET A 74 -13.76 -0.55 -2.37
CA MET A 74 -14.18 -1.09 -3.66
C MET A 74 -14.65 -2.54 -3.56
N ARG A 75 -15.83 -2.81 -4.13
CA ARG A 75 -16.45 -4.15 -4.21
C ARG A 75 -16.74 -4.79 -2.84
N GLY A 76 -16.72 -4.02 -1.75
CA GLY A 76 -17.04 -4.51 -0.41
C GLY A 76 -16.01 -5.51 0.15
N THR A 77 -14.77 -5.52 -0.35
CA THR A 77 -13.69 -6.37 0.19
C THR A 77 -12.72 -5.55 1.04
N LEU A 78 -12.00 -6.23 1.95
CA LEU A 78 -11.02 -5.58 2.81
C LEU A 78 -9.86 -5.00 1.97
N HIS A 79 -9.51 -3.74 2.23
CA HIS A 79 -8.34 -3.06 1.69
C HIS A 79 -7.61 -2.29 2.78
N LEU A 80 -6.29 -2.13 2.60
CA LEU A 80 -5.48 -1.09 3.23
C LEU A 80 -5.57 0.17 2.38
N VAL A 81 -5.82 1.30 3.03
CA VAL A 81 -6.00 2.62 2.42
C VAL A 81 -5.21 3.63 3.24
N ALA A 82 -4.56 4.61 2.60
CA ALA A 82 -3.90 5.68 3.34
C ALA A 82 -4.95 6.52 4.07
N ALA A 83 -4.67 6.95 5.31
CA ALA A 83 -5.65 7.63 6.14
C ALA A 83 -6.25 8.89 5.50
N ALA A 84 -5.45 9.61 4.70
CA ALA A 84 -5.87 10.79 3.95
C ALA A 84 -6.95 10.46 2.89
N ASP A 85 -6.94 9.23 2.36
CA ASP A 85 -7.78 8.83 1.23
C ASP A 85 -9.07 8.10 1.63
N VAL A 86 -9.12 7.55 2.85
CA VAL A 86 -10.26 6.76 3.35
C VAL A 86 -11.60 7.45 3.15
N ARG A 87 -11.69 8.74 3.51
CA ARG A 87 -12.99 9.44 3.52
C ARG A 87 -13.56 9.61 2.12
N TRP A 88 -12.75 10.02 1.15
CA TRP A 88 -13.24 10.22 -0.21
C TRP A 88 -13.49 8.89 -0.90
N LEU A 89 -12.66 7.86 -0.66
CA LEU A 89 -12.89 6.52 -1.22
C LEU A 89 -14.20 5.91 -0.75
N LEU A 90 -14.51 6.02 0.55
CA LEU A 90 -15.77 5.52 1.10
C LEU A 90 -16.99 6.33 0.63
N ALA A 91 -16.81 7.59 0.22
CA ALA A 91 -17.89 8.41 -0.32
C ALA A 91 -18.27 8.05 -1.78
N LEU A 92 -17.48 7.21 -2.46
CA LEU A 92 -17.77 6.72 -3.81
C LEU A 92 -18.58 5.40 -3.83
N LEU A 93 -18.89 4.84 -2.66
CA LEU A 93 -19.64 3.59 -2.52
C LEU A 93 -21.16 3.79 -2.57
#